data_AF-A0A4Z2FZJ7-F1
#
_entry.id   AF-A0A4Z2FZJ7-F1
#
_cell.length_a   1.000
_cell.length_b   1.000
_cell.length_c   1.000
_cell.angle_alpha   90.00
_cell.angle_beta   90.00
_cell.angle_gamma   90.00
#
_symmetry.space_group_name_H-M   'P 1'
#
loop_
_entity.id
_entity.type
_entity.pdbx_description
1 polymer ?
#
loop_
_entity_poly.entity_id
_entity_poly.type
_entity_poly.pdbx_seq_one_letter_code
_entity_poly.pdbx_strand_id
1 'polypeptide(L)'
;MGTENVAQGEGGAPHSKPPVVHPRSSQYRWMKNEWRANVYLARSRVQGLGLFAARDIEKQTMVIEYNGTVLRNEVAVRKEKIYKSQNRTVFMFRIDSEHVVDSTRTGGLARYINHSCGPNCVAEVVTFERGYKIIISCNRRVEKGEELCFDYQFDTVEGQHKIACHCGAPECRKWIN
;
A
#
# COMPACT_ATOMS: atom_id res chain seq x y z
N MET A 1 63.78 13.51 42.91
CA MET A 1 63.01 13.78 41.68
C MET A 1 62.13 12.56 41.44
N GLY A 2 60.85 12.67 41.78
CA GLY A 2 59.89 11.55 41.73
C GLY A 2 58.70 11.88 40.83
N THR A 3 58.33 10.85 40.05
CA THR A 3 56.99 10.38 39.64
C THR A 3 55.98 11.27 38.89
N GLU A 4 55.76 10.88 37.62
CA GLU A 4 54.49 10.47 36.95
C GLU A 4 53.25 11.39 36.98
N ASN A 5 52.68 11.71 35.80
CA ASN A 5 51.48 11.03 35.25
C ASN A 5 50.93 11.64 33.94
N VAL A 6 50.40 10.76 33.10
CA VAL A 6 49.67 10.98 31.83
C VAL A 6 48.18 11.20 32.10
N ALA A 7 47.50 12.02 31.29
CA ALA A 7 46.05 11.88 31.06
C ALA A 7 45.69 12.27 29.62
N GLN A 8 45.09 11.30 28.92
CA GLN A 8 44.51 11.39 27.58
C GLN A 8 43.14 12.09 27.65
N GLY A 9 42.87 13.00 26.71
CA GLY A 9 41.55 13.59 26.51
C GLY A 9 40.72 12.73 25.57
N GLU A 10 39.68 12.06 26.07
CA GLU A 10 38.70 11.35 25.26
C GLU A 10 37.71 12.34 24.62
N GLY A 11 37.70 12.38 23.29
CA GLY A 11 36.67 13.05 22.50
C GLY A 11 35.39 12.20 22.46
N GLY A 12 34.36 12.64 23.17
CA GLY A 12 33.04 12.02 23.13
C GLY A 12 32.37 12.22 21.76
N ALA A 13 32.14 11.12 21.03
CA ALA A 13 31.34 11.11 19.81
C ALA A 13 29.85 11.40 20.11
N PRO A 14 29.13 12.12 19.24
CA PRO A 14 27.71 12.39 19.45
C PRO A 14 26.90 11.09 19.29
N HIS A 15 26.29 10.64 20.38
CA HIS A 15 25.30 9.56 20.37
C HIS A 15 24.07 9.98 19.57
N SER A 16 23.99 9.61 18.30
CA SER A 16 22.73 9.59 17.56
C SER A 16 21.85 8.54 18.21
N LYS A 17 20.80 8.98 18.94
CA LYS A 17 19.79 8.06 19.48
C LYS A 17 19.26 7.19 18.33
N PRO A 18 19.17 5.85 18.50
CA PRO A 18 18.60 5.00 17.48
C PRO A 18 17.16 5.46 17.17
N PRO A 19 16.72 5.38 15.90
CA PRO A 19 15.36 5.74 15.53
C PRO A 19 14.36 4.97 16.39
N VAL A 20 13.40 5.66 16.99
CA VAL A 20 12.34 5.00 17.78
C VAL A 20 11.45 4.22 16.81
N VAL A 21 11.61 2.89 16.80
CA VAL A 21 10.76 2.01 16.00
C VAL A 21 9.45 1.80 16.74
N HIS A 22 8.39 2.50 16.30
CA HIS A 22 7.07 2.30 16.88
C HIS A 22 6.49 0.92 16.49
N PRO A 23 5.78 0.23 17.40
CA PRO A 23 5.05 -1.00 17.05
C PRO A 23 4.07 -0.77 15.89
N ARG A 24 3.88 -1.78 15.02
CA ARG A 24 2.96 -1.69 13.86
C ARG A 24 1.55 -1.26 14.25
N SER A 25 1.06 -1.65 15.42
CA SER A 25 -0.26 -1.22 15.95
C SER A 25 -0.34 0.28 16.23
N SER A 26 0.75 0.89 16.70
CA SER A 26 0.82 2.35 16.90
C SER A 26 0.91 3.10 15.58
N GLN A 27 1.72 2.60 14.63
CA GLN A 27 1.80 3.17 13.28
C GLN A 27 0.43 3.12 12.58
N TYR A 28 -0.27 2.00 12.70
CA TYR A 28 -1.61 1.83 12.14
C TYR A 28 -2.61 2.81 12.76
N ARG A 29 -2.65 2.95 14.09
CA ARG A 29 -3.54 3.93 14.76
C ARG A 29 -3.28 5.36 14.30
N TRP A 30 -2.01 5.72 14.13
CA TRP A 30 -1.64 7.04 13.64
C TRP A 30 -2.10 7.26 12.19
N MET A 31 -1.79 6.31 11.29
CA MET A 31 -2.25 6.35 9.90
C MET A 31 -3.78 6.48 9.81
N LYS A 32 -4.55 5.77 10.66
CA LYS A 32 -6.01 5.85 10.67
C LYS A 32 -6.55 7.24 10.98
N ASN A 33 -5.83 8.05 11.74
CA ASN A 33 -6.22 9.43 12.04
C ASN A 33 -5.77 10.40 10.94
N GLU A 34 -4.58 10.17 10.36
CA GLU A 34 -3.92 11.13 9.47
C GLU A 34 -4.04 10.82 7.97
N TRP A 35 -4.63 9.69 7.57
CA TRP A 35 -4.61 9.26 6.15
C TRP A 35 -5.14 10.31 5.17
N ARG A 36 -6.07 11.17 5.60
CA ARG A 36 -6.61 12.26 4.77
C ARG A 36 -5.57 13.31 4.40
N ALA A 37 -4.56 13.52 5.24
CA ALA A 37 -3.44 14.39 4.95
C ALA A 37 -2.36 13.72 4.09
N ASN A 38 -2.43 12.39 3.92
CA ASN A 38 -1.47 11.64 3.11
C ASN A 38 -1.83 11.63 1.63
N VAL A 39 -3.12 11.69 1.27
CA VAL A 39 -3.56 11.41 -0.09
C VAL A 39 -4.68 12.30 -0.60
N TYR A 40 -4.77 12.41 -1.92
CA TYR A 40 -5.92 13.00 -2.62
C TYR A 40 -6.24 12.23 -3.90
N LEU A 41 -7.48 12.35 -4.36
CA LEU A 41 -7.98 11.69 -5.57
C LEU A 41 -7.86 12.64 -6.77
N ALA A 42 -7.32 12.16 -7.89
CA ALA A 42 -7.24 12.92 -9.14
C ALA A 42 -7.33 12.01 -10.37
N ARG A 43 -7.31 12.59 -11.57
CA ARG A 43 -7.25 11.84 -12.83
C ARG A 43 -5.91 11.13 -12.96
N SER A 44 -5.95 9.83 -13.25
CA SER A 44 -4.76 9.00 -13.43
C SER A 44 -4.26 9.07 -14.87
N ARG A 45 -2.94 8.91 -15.05
CA ARG A 45 -2.33 8.67 -16.37
C ARG A 45 -2.37 7.19 -16.76
N VAL A 46 -2.58 6.29 -15.80
CA VAL A 46 -2.71 4.84 -16.01
C VAL A 46 -4.12 4.49 -16.43
N GLN A 47 -5.12 4.75 -15.58
CA GLN A 47 -6.51 4.46 -15.89
C GLN A 47 -7.48 5.27 -15.01
N GLY A 48 -8.41 6.00 -15.62
CA GLY A 48 -9.53 6.63 -14.93
C GLY A 48 -9.13 7.59 -13.80
N LEU A 49 -9.28 7.15 -12.56
CA LEU A 49 -8.92 7.88 -11.35
C LEU A 49 -7.72 7.20 -10.68
N GLY A 50 -6.90 8.00 -10.02
CA GLY A 50 -5.72 7.55 -9.27
C GLY A 50 -5.68 8.20 -7.90
N LEU A 51 -4.95 7.57 -6.98
CA LEU A 51 -4.67 8.13 -5.66
C LEU A 51 -3.25 8.70 -5.64
N PHE A 52 -3.10 9.94 -5.16
CA PHE A 52 -1.85 10.69 -5.23
C PHE A 52 -1.39 11.11 -3.85
N ALA A 53 -0.07 11.24 -3.66
CA ALA A 53 0.52 11.72 -2.42
C ALA A 53 0.24 13.23 -2.21
N ALA A 54 -0.44 13.60 -1.13
CA ALA A 54 -0.74 15.00 -0.79
C ALA A 54 0.45 15.77 -0.20
N ARG A 55 1.48 15.03 0.23
CA ARG A 55 2.73 15.49 0.83
C ARG A 55 3.84 14.50 0.50
N ASP A 56 5.08 14.85 0.84
CA ASP A 56 6.18 13.89 0.82
C ASP A 56 5.94 12.80 1.87
N ILE A 57 6.16 11.54 1.47
CA ILE A 57 5.95 10.35 2.28
C ILE A 57 7.23 9.52 2.28
N GLU A 58 7.74 9.25 3.48
CA GLU A 58 8.97 8.48 3.64
C GLU A 58 8.74 6.98 3.39
N LYS A 59 9.81 6.29 2.99
CA LYS A 59 9.83 4.83 2.83
C LYS A 59 9.31 4.17 4.11
N GLN A 60 8.60 3.04 3.95
CA GLN A 60 7.98 2.24 5.02
C GLN A 60 6.85 2.94 5.80
N THR A 61 6.38 4.11 5.37
CA THR A 61 5.21 4.76 5.97
C THR A 61 3.91 4.07 5.55
N MET A 62 3.04 3.74 6.51
CA MET A 62 1.66 3.32 6.24
C MET A 62 0.85 4.53 5.74
N VAL A 63 0.30 4.42 4.52
CA VAL A 63 -0.36 5.54 3.83
C VAL A 63 -1.87 5.53 4.06
N ILE A 64 -2.50 4.39 3.76
CA ILE A 64 -3.95 4.21 3.78
C ILE A 64 -4.33 2.74 3.95
N GLU A 65 -5.48 2.47 4.57
CA GLU A 65 -6.09 1.13 4.62
C GLU A 65 -6.94 0.88 3.36
N TYR A 66 -6.78 -0.28 2.72
CA TYR A 66 -7.75 -0.79 1.76
C TYR A 66 -8.92 -1.41 2.53
N ASN A 67 -9.91 -0.57 2.83
CA ASN A 67 -11.08 -0.94 3.63
C ASN A 67 -12.21 -1.50 2.76
N GLY A 68 -12.97 -2.43 3.32
CA GLY A 68 -14.12 -3.06 2.68
C GLY A 68 -14.71 -4.16 3.56
N THR A 69 -15.60 -4.96 2.98
CA THR A 69 -16.19 -6.11 3.66
C THR A 69 -15.40 -7.37 3.33
N VAL A 70 -14.90 -8.08 4.34
CA VAL A 70 -14.27 -9.39 4.15
C VAL A 70 -15.35 -10.42 3.80
N LEU A 71 -15.14 -11.15 2.71
CA LEU A 71 -16.04 -12.18 2.19
C LEU A 71 -15.27 -13.47 1.98
N ARG A 72 -15.94 -14.61 2.12
CA ARG A 72 -15.44 -15.88 1.59
C ARG A 72 -15.38 -15.82 0.06
N ASN A 73 -14.40 -16.49 -0.56
CA ASN A 73 -14.12 -16.46 -1.99
C ASN A 73 -15.36 -16.82 -2.83
N GLU A 74 -16.13 -17.84 -2.43
CA GLU A 74 -17.38 -18.23 -3.10
C GLU A 74 -18.42 -17.09 -3.16
N VAL A 75 -18.50 -16.28 -2.10
CA VAL A 75 -19.42 -15.15 -2.00
C VAL A 75 -18.92 -14.00 -2.88
N ALA A 76 -17.62 -13.74 -2.88
CA ALA A 76 -17.00 -12.74 -3.73
C ALA A 76 -17.24 -13.04 -5.23
N VAL A 77 -17.02 -14.28 -5.68
CA VAL A 77 -17.28 -14.71 -7.08
C VAL A 77 -18.75 -14.49 -7.46
N ARG A 78 -19.70 -14.83 -6.58
CA ARG A 78 -21.12 -14.59 -6.85
C ARG A 78 -21.43 -13.09 -6.96
N LYS A 79 -20.88 -12.27 -6.06
CA LYS A 79 -21.08 -10.81 -6.08
C LYS A 79 -20.45 -10.15 -7.30
N GLU A 80 -19.27 -10.58 -7.72
CA GLU A 80 -18.61 -10.08 -8.92
C GLU A 80 -19.51 -10.24 -10.15
N LYS A 81 -20.13 -11.41 -10.33
CA LYS A 81 -21.09 -11.66 -11.42
C LYS A 81 -22.29 -10.71 -11.36
N ILE A 82 -22.83 -10.45 -10.17
CA ILE A 82 -23.95 -9.52 -9.95
C ILE A 82 -23.53 -8.08 -10.27
N TYR A 83 -22.35 -7.64 -9.84
CA TYR A 83 -21.88 -6.29 -10.14
C TYR A 83 -21.61 -6.10 -11.63
N LYS A 84 -21.02 -7.09 -12.29
CA LYS A 84 -20.82 -7.07 -13.75
C LYS A 84 -22.13 -7.01 -14.51
N SER A 85 -23.15 -7.77 -14.12
CA SER A 85 -24.48 -7.69 -14.77
C SER A 85 -25.19 -6.35 -14.54
N GLN A 86 -24.80 -5.61 -13.50
CA GLN A 86 -25.26 -4.25 -13.22
C GLN A 86 -24.39 -3.16 -13.86
N ASN A 87 -23.44 -3.54 -14.74
CA ASN A 87 -22.46 -2.65 -15.36
C ASN A 87 -21.69 -1.78 -14.32
N ARG A 88 -21.39 -2.38 -13.16
CA ARG A 88 -20.72 -1.71 -12.04
C ARG A 88 -19.26 -2.11 -12.00
N THR A 89 -18.38 -1.12 -11.84
CA THR A 89 -16.96 -1.34 -11.56
C THR A 89 -16.78 -2.12 -10.26
N VAL A 90 -16.00 -3.20 -10.31
CA VAL A 90 -15.74 -4.08 -9.16
C VAL A 90 -14.41 -3.69 -8.51
N PHE A 91 -14.41 -3.60 -7.18
CA PHE A 91 -13.22 -3.35 -6.38
C PHE A 91 -13.08 -4.47 -5.35
N MET A 92 -12.27 -5.47 -5.67
CA MET A 92 -12.01 -6.62 -4.82
C MET A 92 -10.51 -6.86 -4.68
N PHE A 93 -10.06 -7.13 -3.46
CA PHE A 93 -8.67 -7.45 -3.15
C PHE A 93 -8.61 -8.83 -2.50
N ARG A 94 -7.81 -9.74 -3.07
CA ARG A 94 -7.63 -11.09 -2.52
C ARG A 94 -6.69 -11.05 -1.30
N ILE A 95 -7.16 -11.53 -0.16
CA ILE A 95 -6.31 -11.72 1.03
C ILE A 95 -5.54 -13.03 0.91
N ASP A 96 -6.28 -14.11 0.64
CA ASP A 96 -5.77 -15.47 0.49
C ASP A 96 -6.70 -16.29 -0.43
N SER A 97 -6.55 -17.62 -0.46
CA SER A 97 -7.40 -18.51 -1.26
C SER A 97 -8.87 -18.54 -0.82
N GLU A 98 -9.14 -18.20 0.43
CA GLU A 98 -10.46 -18.29 1.07
C GLU A 98 -11.15 -16.93 1.25
N HIS A 99 -10.39 -15.84 1.33
CA HIS A 99 -10.88 -14.52 1.73
C HIS A 99 -10.57 -13.43 0.71
N VAL A 100 -11.57 -12.56 0.52
CA VAL A 100 -11.50 -11.39 -0.37
C VAL A 100 -12.11 -10.19 0.34
N VAL A 101 -11.50 -9.01 0.21
CA VAL A 101 -12.10 -7.74 0.64
C VAL A 101 -12.88 -7.13 -0.52
N ASP A 102 -14.19 -6.98 -0.35
CA ASP A 102 -15.09 -6.26 -1.28
C ASP A 102 -15.23 -4.80 -0.86
N SER A 103 -14.67 -3.90 -1.66
CA SER A 103 -14.70 -2.44 -1.50
C SER A 103 -15.66 -1.77 -2.49
N THR A 104 -16.42 -2.56 -3.24
CA THR A 104 -17.28 -2.09 -4.34
C THR A 104 -18.40 -1.17 -3.85
N ARG A 105 -18.96 -1.44 -2.66
CA ARG A 105 -20.05 -0.63 -2.07
C ARG A 105 -19.62 0.19 -0.86
N THR A 106 -18.68 -0.32 -0.06
CA THR A 106 -18.33 0.23 1.27
C THR A 106 -16.87 0.69 1.38
N GLY A 107 -16.11 0.66 0.27
CA GLY A 107 -14.69 1.04 0.26
C GLY A 107 -14.43 2.54 0.31
N GLY A 108 -13.20 2.89 0.70
CA GLY A 108 -12.64 4.24 0.73
C GLY A 108 -11.75 4.54 -0.48
N LEU A 109 -10.89 5.54 -0.36
CA LEU A 109 -10.08 6.04 -1.48
C LEU A 109 -9.01 5.07 -1.97
N ALA A 110 -8.57 4.12 -1.13
CA ALA A 110 -7.55 3.13 -1.48
C ALA A 110 -7.94 2.26 -2.69
N ARG A 111 -9.24 2.12 -3.00
CA ARG A 111 -9.72 1.37 -4.16
C ARG A 111 -9.32 1.98 -5.51
N TYR A 112 -8.87 3.23 -5.52
CA TYR A 112 -8.41 3.93 -6.72
C TYR A 112 -6.89 3.90 -6.89
N ILE A 113 -6.18 3.15 -6.06
CA ILE A 113 -4.74 2.95 -6.26
C ILE A 113 -4.55 2.01 -7.45
N ASN A 114 -3.89 2.50 -8.49
CA ASN A 114 -3.69 1.75 -9.74
C ASN A 114 -2.54 0.75 -9.65
N HIS A 115 -2.53 -0.17 -10.62
CA HIS A 115 -1.43 -1.09 -10.82
C HIS A 115 -0.20 -0.38 -11.41
N SER A 116 0.99 -0.78 -10.97
CA SER A 116 2.24 -0.55 -11.70
C SER A 116 3.17 -1.75 -11.61
N CYS A 117 3.90 -2.04 -12.70
CA CYS A 117 4.99 -3.02 -12.70
C CYS A 117 6.26 -2.50 -12.02
N GLY A 118 6.39 -1.17 -11.84
CA GLY A 118 7.43 -0.53 -11.04
C GLY A 118 6.81 0.27 -9.89
N PRO A 119 6.22 -0.40 -8.89
CA PRO A 119 5.38 0.26 -7.90
C PRO A 119 6.18 1.03 -6.84
N ASN A 120 5.59 2.11 -6.31
CA ASN A 120 6.12 2.86 -5.16
C ASN A 120 5.46 2.49 -3.83
N CYS A 121 4.44 1.63 -3.85
CA CYS A 121 3.79 1.08 -2.68
C CYS A 121 3.77 -0.46 -2.69
N VAL A 122 3.55 -1.03 -1.51
CA VAL A 122 3.24 -2.44 -1.29
C VAL A 122 1.94 -2.55 -0.50
N ALA A 123 1.18 -3.62 -0.74
CA ALA A 123 0.00 -3.97 0.04
C ALA A 123 0.35 -5.13 0.98
N GLU A 124 0.17 -4.93 2.28
CA GLU A 124 0.43 -5.95 3.29
C GLU A 124 -0.86 -6.36 3.99
N VAL A 125 -1.11 -7.67 4.10
CA VAL A 125 -2.17 -8.20 4.96
C VAL A 125 -1.65 -8.25 6.39
N VAL A 126 -2.31 -7.55 7.29
CA VAL A 126 -2.01 -7.53 8.73
C VAL A 126 -3.21 -8.06 9.49
N THR A 127 -2.97 -9.06 10.33
CA THR A 127 -3.99 -9.59 11.24
C THR A 127 -3.98 -8.78 12.54
N PHE A 128 -5.13 -8.19 12.87
CA PHE A 128 -5.40 -7.62 14.18
C PHE A 128 -6.43 -8.47 14.91
N GLU A 129 -6.66 -8.23 16.20
CA GLU A 129 -7.67 -8.96 17.01
C GLU A 129 -9.06 -8.98 16.37
N ARG A 130 -9.39 -7.97 15.55
CA ARG A 130 -10.69 -7.82 14.86
C ARG A 130 -10.66 -8.26 13.38
N GLY A 131 -9.71 -9.11 13.00
CA GLY A 131 -9.58 -9.71 11.67
C GLY A 131 -8.54 -9.05 10.76
N TYR A 132 -8.60 -9.39 9.47
CA TYR A 132 -7.64 -8.94 8.46
C TYR A 132 -7.78 -7.44 8.13
N LYS A 133 -6.63 -6.79 7.93
CA LYS A 133 -6.49 -5.44 7.40
C LYS A 133 -5.50 -5.45 6.25
N ILE A 134 -5.82 -4.75 5.17
CA ILE A 134 -4.89 -4.55 4.07
C ILE A 134 -4.35 -3.13 4.20
N ILE A 135 -3.05 -3.01 4.43
CA ILE A 135 -2.37 -1.74 4.64
C ILE A 135 -1.50 -1.45 3.43
N ILE A 136 -1.65 -0.25 2.87
CA ILE A 136 -0.80 0.23 1.78
C ILE A 136 0.34 1.05 2.39
N SER A 137 1.57 0.63 2.14
CA SER A 137 2.79 1.26 2.66
C SER A 137 3.72 1.66 1.52
N CYS A 138 4.47 2.74 1.67
CA CYS A 138 5.47 3.15 0.69
C CYS A 138 6.70 2.21 0.73
N ASN A 139 7.18 1.74 -0.42
CA ASN A 139 8.40 0.91 -0.52
C ASN A 139 9.67 1.73 -0.83
N ARG A 140 9.49 3.01 -1.18
CA ARG A 140 10.50 4.06 -1.34
C ARG A 140 9.94 5.39 -0.84
N ARG A 141 10.77 6.44 -0.79
CA ARG A 141 10.26 7.81 -0.61
C ARG A 141 9.38 8.19 -1.81
N VAL A 142 8.25 8.83 -1.54
CA VAL A 142 7.27 9.30 -2.52
C VAL A 142 7.10 10.80 -2.37
N GLU A 143 7.30 11.54 -3.44
CA GLU A 143 7.16 12.99 -3.46
C GLU A 143 5.70 13.41 -3.57
N LYS A 144 5.39 14.60 -3.04
CA LYS A 144 4.08 15.22 -3.20
C LYS A 144 3.70 15.29 -4.69
N GLY A 145 2.51 14.80 -5.01
CA GLY A 145 1.95 14.79 -6.35
C GLY A 145 2.29 13.53 -7.17
N GLU A 146 3.11 12.62 -6.67
CA GLU A 146 3.28 11.31 -7.29
C GLU A 146 2.00 10.46 -7.15
N GLU A 147 1.68 9.69 -8.20
CA GLU A 147 0.61 8.68 -8.15
C GLU A 147 1.08 7.46 -7.35
N LEU A 148 0.27 7.05 -6.37
CA LEU A 148 0.50 5.84 -5.60
C LEU A 148 0.10 4.64 -6.45
N CYS A 149 0.92 3.59 -6.44
CA CYS A 149 0.67 2.36 -7.18
C CYS A 149 1.31 1.15 -6.49
N PHE A 150 0.68 -0.02 -6.62
CA PHE A 150 1.23 -1.31 -6.16
C PHE A 150 1.04 -2.40 -7.22
N ASP A 151 1.77 -3.50 -7.11
CA ASP A 151 1.56 -4.65 -7.99
C ASP A 151 0.29 -5.40 -7.59
N TYR A 152 -0.65 -5.60 -8.51
CA TYR A 152 -1.92 -6.27 -8.22
C TYR A 152 -1.76 -7.77 -8.01
N GLN A 153 -0.64 -8.36 -8.43
CA GLN A 153 -0.34 -9.78 -8.26
C GLN A 153 -1.49 -10.68 -8.77
N PHE A 154 -2.08 -10.35 -9.91
CA PHE A 154 -3.07 -11.23 -10.52
C PHE A 154 -2.41 -12.53 -10.98
N ASP A 155 -3.07 -13.65 -10.68
CA ASP A 155 -2.64 -14.97 -11.13
C ASP A 155 -2.66 -15.02 -12.66
N THR A 156 -1.50 -15.33 -13.24
CA THR A 156 -1.39 -15.61 -14.68
C THR A 156 -1.91 -17.01 -14.95
N VAL A 157 -3.18 -17.14 -15.34
CA VAL A 157 -3.78 -18.43 -15.69
C VAL A 157 -3.88 -18.55 -17.21
N GLU A 158 -3.30 -19.62 -17.75
CA GLU A 158 -3.32 -19.90 -19.19
C GLU A 158 -4.77 -19.99 -19.71
N GLY A 159 -5.06 -19.29 -20.81
CA GLY A 159 -6.40 -19.22 -21.39
C GLY A 159 -7.33 -18.14 -20.82
N GLN A 160 -6.92 -17.38 -19.79
CA GLN A 160 -7.68 -16.20 -19.35
C GLN A 160 -7.48 -15.00 -20.30
N HIS A 161 -8.50 -14.15 -20.38
CA HIS A 161 -8.42 -12.89 -21.11
C HIS A 161 -7.36 -11.98 -20.47
N LYS A 162 -6.36 -11.59 -21.26
CA LYS A 162 -5.28 -10.73 -20.78
C LYS A 162 -5.74 -9.28 -20.66
N ILE A 163 -5.37 -8.62 -19.57
CA ILE A 163 -5.69 -7.22 -19.30
C ILE A 163 -4.45 -6.38 -19.58
N ALA A 164 -4.52 -5.51 -20.59
CA ALA A 164 -3.39 -4.68 -20.99
C ALA A 164 -2.94 -3.75 -19.86
N CYS A 165 -1.63 -3.71 -19.61
CA CYS A 165 -1.02 -2.85 -18.61
C CYS A 165 -0.56 -1.53 -19.23
N HIS A 166 -1.07 -0.42 -18.69
CA HIS A 166 -0.75 0.95 -19.13
C HIS A 166 0.07 1.74 -18.09
N CYS A 167 0.81 1.04 -17.21
CA CYS A 167 1.50 1.71 -16.09
C CYS A 167 2.68 2.61 -16.49
N GLY A 168 3.22 2.46 -17.71
CA GLY A 168 4.33 3.27 -18.20
C GLY A 168 5.70 2.98 -17.56
N ALA A 169 5.82 1.97 -16.69
CA ALA A 169 7.10 1.57 -16.10
C ALA A 169 8.09 1.09 -17.19
N PRO A 170 9.41 1.37 -17.06
CA PRO A 170 10.42 0.93 -18.02
C PRO A 170 10.39 -0.59 -18.28
N GLU A 171 10.25 -1.37 -17.21
CA GLU A 171 10.16 -2.84 -17.25
C GLU A 171 8.70 -3.33 -17.14
N CYS A 172 7.78 -2.66 -17.83
CA CYS A 172 6.37 -3.05 -17.83
C CYS A 172 6.14 -4.42 -18.48
N ARG A 173 5.45 -5.32 -17.75
CA ARG A 173 5.06 -6.68 -18.17
C ARG A 173 4.03 -6.72 -19.31
N LYS A 174 3.51 -5.57 -19.74
CA LYS A 174 2.47 -5.35 -20.77
C LYS A 174 1.09 -5.92 -20.44
N TRP A 175 0.99 -6.84 -19.48
CA TRP A 175 -0.25 -7.41 -18.99
C TRP A 175 -0.27 -7.36 -17.46
N ILE A 176 -1.45 -7.15 -16.88
CA ILE A 176 -1.64 -7.12 -15.42
C ILE A 176 -1.76 -8.55 -14.86
N ASN A 177 -2.34 -9.45 -15.66
CA ASN A 177 -2.50 -10.89 -15.41
C ASN A 177 -1.87 -11.73 -16.52
#